data_AF-A0A2M9KRU9-F1
#
_entry.id   AF-A0A2M9KRU9-F1
#
_cell.length_a   1.000
_cell.length_b   1.000
_cell.length_c   1.000
_cell.angle_alpha   90.00
_cell.angle_beta   90.00
_cell.angle_gamma   90.00
#
_symmetry.space_group_name_H-M   'P 1'
#
loop_
_entity.id
_entity.type
_entity.pdbx_description
1 polymer ?
#
loop_
_entity_poly.entity_id
_entity_poly.type
_entity_poly.pdbx_seq_one_letter_code
_entity_poly.pdbx_strand_id
1 'polypeptide(L)' 'MLHGDDVLTWQRRMAWRGWVITADGWYGPASAGICRAFQQRHGLSVDGVVGPVTWNAAWS' A
#
# COMPACT_ATOMS: atom_id res chain seq x y z
N MET A 1 -12.22 -3.36 5.49
CA MET A 1 -12.15 -1.96 5.94
C MET A 1 -11.18 -1.91 7.10
N LEU A 2 -10.00 -1.33 6.91
CA LEU A 2 -8.96 -1.21 7.93
C LEU A 2 -8.69 0.29 8.10
N HIS A 3 -9.12 0.85 9.22
CA HIS A 3 -8.52 2.06 9.79
C HIS A 3 -7.51 1.58 10.83
N GLY A 4 -6.30 2.11 10.82
CA GLY A 4 -5.30 1.74 11.80
C GLY A 4 -3.90 2.25 11.47
N ASP A 5 -3.03 2.22 12.48
CA ASP A 5 -1.66 2.73 12.38
C ASP A 5 -0.85 2.03 11.28
N ASP A 6 -1.14 0.76 10.98
CA ASP A 6 -0.48 0.01 9.92
C ASP A 6 -0.81 0.57 8.52
N VAL A 7 -2.06 0.97 8.29
CA VAL A 7 -2.49 1.57 7.02
C VAL A 7 -1.79 2.91 6.83
N LEU A 8 -1.79 3.73 7.88
CA LEU A 8 -1.10 5.02 7.86
C LEU A 8 0.39 4.85 7.60
N THR A 9 1.00 3.86 8.26
CA THR A 9 2.41 3.51 8.09
C THR A 9 2.73 3.09 6.66
N TRP A 10 1.91 2.21 6.07
CA TRP A 10 2.09 1.80 4.68
C TRP A 10 1.88 2.96 3.71
N GLN A 11 0.84 3.79 3.88
CA GLN A 11 0.61 4.95 3.01
C GLN A 11 1.79 5.93 3.06
N ARG A 12 2.33 6.22 4.26
CA ARG A 12 3.55 7.04 4.41
C ARG A 12 4.74 6.42 3.71
N ARG A 13 4.92 5.10 3.82
CA ARG A 13 5.99 4.38 3.11
C ARG A 13 5.84 4.50 1.60
N MET A 14 4.63 4.37 1.07
CA MET A 14 4.34 4.51 -0.36
C MET A 14 4.60 5.95 -0.85
N ALA A 15 4.19 6.96 -0.08
CA ALA A 15 4.51 8.36 -0.37
C ALA A 15 6.02 8.61 -0.39
N TRP A 16 6.77 8.06 0.58
CA TRP A 16 8.24 8.15 0.61
C TRP A 16 8.91 7.48 -0.60
N ARG A 17 8.31 6.41 -1.13
CA ARG A 17 8.75 5.74 -2.38
C ARG A 17 8.36 6.50 -3.66
N GLY A 18 7.71 7.66 -3.54
CA GLY A 18 7.31 8.50 -4.67
C GLY A 18 5.96 8.15 -5.27
N TRP A 19 5.14 7.32 -4.61
CA TRP A 19 3.76 7.09 -5.04
C TRP A 19 2.86 8.25 -4.59
N VAL A 20 1.96 8.69 -5.48
CA VAL A 20 0.98 9.73 -5.15
C VAL A 20 -0.17 9.09 -4.38
N ILE A 21 -0.18 9.26 -3.05
CA ILE A 21 -1.17 8.70 -2.15
C ILE A 21 -1.36 9.59 -0.91
N THR A 22 -2.59 9.70 -0.42
CA THR A 22 -2.90 10.36 0.86
C THR A 22 -2.63 9.40 2.02
N ALA A 23 -1.91 9.87 3.04
CA ALA A 23 -1.64 9.13 4.26
C ALA A 23 -2.60 9.55 5.39
N ASP A 24 -3.83 9.07 5.32
CA ASP A 24 -4.94 9.37 6.22
C ASP A 24 -5.29 8.22 7.19
N GLY A 25 -4.61 7.08 7.07
CA GLY A 25 -4.88 5.88 7.86
C GLY A 25 -6.10 5.10 7.38
N TRP A 26 -6.74 5.51 6.27
CA TRP A 26 -7.91 4.84 5.71
C TRP A 26 -7.55 4.01 4.48
N TYR A 27 -7.85 2.71 4.54
CA TYR A 27 -7.69 1.84 3.38
C TYR A 27 -8.93 1.85 2.49
N GLY A 28 -9.04 2.89 1.66
CA GLY A 28 -10.09 3.06 0.66
C GLY A 28 -9.72 2.62 -0.76
N PRO A 29 -10.61 2.89 -1.75
CA PRO A 29 -10.36 2.56 -3.16
C PRO A 29 -9.07 3.16 -3.72
N ALA A 30 -8.67 4.35 -3.27
CA ALA A 30 -7.40 4.98 -3.66
C ALA A 30 -6.20 4.15 -3.18
N SER A 31 -6.16 3.79 -1.89
CA SER A 31 -5.12 2.92 -1.32
C SER A 31 -5.06 1.56 -2.02
N ALA A 32 -6.22 0.96 -2.30
CA ALA A 32 -6.31 -0.31 -3.02
C ALA A 32 -5.80 -0.22 -4.47
N GLY A 33 -6.07 0.89 -5.17
CA GLY A 33 -5.53 1.16 -6.51
C GLY A 33 -4.01 1.24 -6.51
N ILE A 34 -3.43 2.00 -5.58
CA ILE A 34 -1.98 2.11 -5.41
C ILE A 34 -1.36 0.75 -5.03
N CYS A 35 -2.03 -0.02 -4.18
CA CYS A 35 -1.56 -1.36 -3.79
C CYS A 35 -1.49 -2.30 -5.00
N ARG A 36 -2.53 -2.32 -5.85
CA ARG A 36 -2.52 -3.14 -7.07
C ARG A 36 -1.41 -2.73 -8.04
N ALA A 37 -1.22 -1.42 -8.25
CA ALA A 37 -0.16 -0.91 -9.11
C ALA A 37 1.24 -1.26 -8.55
N PHE A 38 1.41 -1.17 -7.24
CA PHE A 38 2.63 -1.58 -6.55
C PHE A 38 2.89 -3.09 -6.70
N GLN A 39 1.88 -3.93 -6.44
CA GLN A 39 1.96 -5.37 -6.60
C GLN A 39 2.35 -5.75 -8.03
N GLN A 40 1.71 -5.14 -9.03
CA GLN A 40 2.03 -5.34 -10.44
C GLN A 40 3.48 -4.96 -10.76
N ARG A 41 3.95 -3.80 -10.29
CA ARG A 41 5.34 -3.34 -10.51
C ARG A 41 6.38 -4.27 -9.88
N HIS A 42 6.04 -4.94 -8.79
CA HIS A 42 6.91 -5.82 -8.03
C HIS A 42 6.71 -7.32 -8.34
N GLY A 43 5.87 -7.66 -9.33
CA GLY A 43 5.62 -9.06 -9.72
C GLY A 43 4.90 -9.90 -8.65
N LEU A 44 4.10 -9.25 -7.79
CA LEU A 44 3.33 -9.90 -6.73
C LEU A 44 1.93 -10.29 -7.23
N SER A 45 1.23 -11.13 -6.47
CA SER A 45 -0.21 -11.34 -6.68
C SER A 45 -0.96 -10.01 -6.55
N VAL A 46 -1.84 -9.70 -7.51
CA VAL A 46 -2.51 -8.40 -7.62
C VAL A 46 -3.93 -8.48 -7.05
N ASP A 47 -4.04 -8.58 -5.72
CA ASP A 47 -5.32 -8.62 -5.00
C ASP A 47 -5.76 -7.24 -4.47
N GLY A 48 -4.83 -6.29 -4.39
CA GLY A 48 -5.06 -4.98 -3.77
C GLY A 48 -5.18 -5.04 -2.25
N VAL A 49 -4.54 -6.04 -1.63
CA VAL A 49 -4.47 -6.22 -0.18
C VAL A 49 -3.02 -6.08 0.26
N VAL A 50 -2.78 -5.27 1.29
CA VAL A 50 -1.46 -5.16 1.92
C VAL A 50 -1.26 -6.33 2.89
N GLY A 51 -0.94 -7.51 2.35
CA GLY A 51 -0.52 -8.67 3.14
C GLY A 51 0.99 -8.65 3.44
N PRO A 52 1.52 -9.65 4.18
CA PRO A 52 2.94 -9.69 4.59
C PRO A 52 3.93 -9.60 3.43
N VAL A 53 3.63 -10.20 2.28
CA VAL A 53 4.49 -10.16 1.09
C VAL A 53 4.53 -8.74 0.49
N THR A 54 3.37 -8.11 0.32
CA THR A 54 3.26 -6.72 -0.16
C THR A 54 3.89 -5.74 0.83
N TRP A 55 3.70 -5.98 2.13
CA TRP A 55 4.36 -5.23 3.18
C TRP A 55 5.88 -5.35 3.02
N ASN A 56 6.48 -6.54 3.09
CA ASN A 56 7.93 -6.70 2.98
C ASN A 56 8.53 -6.01 1.73
N ALA A 57 7.87 -6.15 0.57
CA ALA A 57 8.31 -5.50 -0.66
C ALA A 57 8.29 -3.95 -0.59
N ALA A 58 7.39 -3.34 0.20
CA ALA A 58 7.36 -1.89 0.35
C ALA A 58 8.57 -1.38 1.18
N TRP A 59 9.24 -2.23 1.96
CA TRP A 59 10.40 -1.88 2.77
C TRP A 59 11.75 -2.28 2.16
N SER A 60 11.76 -3.05 1.07
CA SER A 60 12.96 -3.31 0.27
C SER A 60 13.42 -2.11 -0.56
#